data_AF-A0A7S0LF77-F1
#
_entry.id   AF-A0A7S0LF77-F1
#
_cell.length_a   1.000
_cell.length_b   1.000
_cell.length_c   1.000
_cell.angle_alpha   90.00
_cell.angle_beta   90.00
_cell.angle_gamma   90.00
#
_symmetry.space_group_name_H-M   'P 1'
#
loop_
_entity.id
_entity.type
_entity.pdbx_description
1 polymer ?
#
loop_
_entity_poly.entity_id
_entity_poly.type
_entity_poly.pdbx_seq_one_letter_code
_entity_poly.pdbx_strand_id
1 'polypeptide(L)'
;SLDAPSFQGQWSSLPTADTWSVQCRQGGAVDSLSQLLAPEHVKCMAFGNVGDQAKFYFFAQDTSTGGLLLAEVVVVRSAMSASATVKASVANPVPLFSQLLKAKLAAL
;
A
#
# COMPACT_ATOMS: atom_id res chain seq x y z
N SER A 1 1.65 16.56 -5.06
CA SER A 1 0.99 15.34 -4.54
C SER A 1 0.05 14.83 -5.60
N LEU A 2 -0.25 13.54 -5.65
CA LEU A 2 -1.37 13.04 -6.44
C LEU A 2 -2.66 13.43 -5.70
N ASP A 3 -3.69 13.90 -6.40
CA ASP A 3 -5.01 14.15 -5.80
C ASP A 3 -5.92 12.91 -5.93
N ALA A 4 -7.06 12.91 -5.23
CA ALA A 4 -7.96 11.76 -5.21
C ALA A 4 -8.54 11.41 -6.60
N PRO A 5 -9.01 12.37 -7.43
CA PRO A 5 -9.46 12.07 -8.79
C PRO A 5 -8.37 11.46 -9.66
N SER A 6 -7.15 11.99 -9.61
CA SER A 6 -6.01 11.47 -10.37
C SER A 6 -5.62 10.08 -9.89
N PHE A 7 -5.61 9.84 -8.57
CA PHE A 7 -5.39 8.50 -8.02
C PHE A 7 -6.41 7.50 -8.55
N GLN A 8 -7.70 7.86 -8.50
CA GLN A 8 -8.76 6.96 -8.97
C GLN A 8 -8.65 6.66 -10.47
N GLY A 9 -8.30 7.68 -11.28
CA GLY A 9 -8.03 7.51 -12.70
C GLY A 9 -6.89 6.53 -12.97
N GLN A 10 -5.76 6.71 -12.27
CA GLN A 10 -4.59 5.83 -12.40
C GLN A 10 -4.87 4.42 -11.85
N TRP A 11 -5.57 4.30 -10.73
CA TRP A 11 -5.96 3.02 -10.16
C TRP A 11 -6.83 2.21 -11.11
N SER A 12 -7.72 2.87 -11.84
CA SER A 12 -8.62 2.23 -12.80
C SER A 12 -7.89 1.81 -14.08
N SER A 13 -6.85 2.55 -14.49
CA SER A 13 -6.15 2.33 -15.77
C SER A 13 -4.92 1.42 -15.67
N LEU A 14 -4.17 1.48 -14.56
CA LEU A 14 -2.92 0.74 -14.42
C LEU A 14 -3.16 -0.76 -14.25
N PRO A 15 -2.28 -1.61 -14.81
CA PRO A 15 -2.35 -3.05 -14.62
C PRO A 15 -1.99 -3.41 -13.18
N THR A 16 -2.59 -4.49 -12.70
CA THR A 16 -2.12 -5.16 -11.47
C THR A 16 -0.74 -5.74 -11.72
N ALA A 17 0.22 -5.29 -10.92
CA ALA A 17 1.63 -5.68 -11.04
C ALA A 17 2.05 -6.70 -9.97
N ASP A 18 1.38 -6.73 -8.82
CA ASP A 18 1.61 -7.73 -7.77
C ASP A 18 0.36 -7.86 -6.87
N THR A 19 0.16 -9.05 -6.31
CA THR A 19 -0.85 -9.31 -5.28
C THR A 19 -0.27 -10.27 -4.25
N TRP A 20 -0.53 -10.01 -2.98
CA TRP A 20 0.02 -10.83 -1.90
C TRP A 20 -0.76 -10.69 -0.60
N SER A 21 -0.49 -11.63 0.30
CA SER A 21 -0.93 -11.60 1.69
C SER A 21 0.22 -11.95 2.62
N VAL A 22 0.21 -11.41 3.84
CA VAL A 22 1.21 -11.64 4.89
C VAL A 22 0.53 -11.67 6.26
N GLN A 23 1.10 -12.44 7.18
CA GLN A 23 0.70 -12.44 8.59
C GLN A 23 1.35 -11.25 9.31
N CYS A 24 0.55 -10.53 10.10
CA CYS A 24 0.99 -9.47 11.00
C CYS A 24 1.36 -10.11 12.34
N ARG A 25 2.47 -9.69 12.94
CA ARG A 25 3.00 -10.34 14.15
C ARG A 25 2.37 -9.82 15.41
N GLN A 26 1.96 -8.56 15.43
CA GLN A 26 1.24 -7.96 16.54
C GLN A 26 -0.05 -7.31 16.03
N GLY A 27 -1.02 -7.16 16.93
CA GLY A 27 -2.20 -6.35 16.62
C GLY A 27 -1.83 -4.88 16.73
N GLY A 28 -0.66 -4.49 16.19
CA GLY A 28 -0.06 -3.18 16.35
C GLY A 28 -0.99 -2.07 15.89
N ALA A 29 -0.60 -0.82 16.14
CA ALA A 29 -1.39 0.34 15.76
C ALA A 29 -1.50 0.43 14.22
N VAL A 30 -2.43 -0.31 13.64
CA VAL A 30 -2.73 -0.34 12.19
C VAL A 30 -2.99 1.07 11.70
N ASP A 31 -3.61 1.90 12.53
CA ASP A 31 -3.88 3.31 12.23
C ASP A 31 -2.60 4.15 12.06
N SER A 32 -1.45 3.70 12.60
CA SER A 32 -0.12 4.30 12.42
C SER A 32 0.63 3.82 11.16
N LEU A 33 0.07 2.90 10.36
CA LEU A 33 0.74 2.37 9.17
C LEU A 33 1.14 3.48 8.18
N SER A 34 0.29 4.50 8.00
CA SER A 34 0.60 5.66 7.16
C SER A 34 1.82 6.44 7.66
N GLN A 35 2.00 6.55 8.98
CA GLN A 35 3.13 7.21 9.62
C GLN A 35 4.41 6.37 9.50
N LEU A 36 4.30 5.04 9.57
CA LEU A 36 5.44 4.12 9.38
C LEU A 36 5.97 4.11 7.95
N LEU A 37 5.10 4.40 6.99
CA LEU A 37 5.42 4.41 5.56
C LEU A 37 5.87 5.78 5.04
N ALA A 38 5.53 6.87 5.74
CA ALA A 38 5.89 8.23 5.33
C ALA A 38 7.41 8.46 5.17
N PRO A 39 8.30 7.97 6.07
CA PRO A 39 9.75 8.09 5.90
C PRO A 39 10.30 7.38 4.67
N GLU A 40 9.58 6.37 4.18
CA GLU A 40 9.94 5.59 2.98
C GLU A 40 9.40 6.24 1.70
N HIS A 41 8.93 7.50 1.80
CA HIS A 41 8.29 8.27 0.73
C HIS A 41 7.03 7.62 0.14
N VAL A 42 6.40 6.72 0.88
CA VAL A 42 5.10 6.12 0.54
C VAL A 42 4.00 6.95 1.19
N LYS A 43 3.14 7.56 0.37
CA LYS A 43 2.11 8.50 0.83
C LYS A 43 0.76 7.82 0.88
N CYS A 44 0.01 8.07 1.96
CA CYS A 44 -1.37 7.64 2.08
C CYS A 44 -2.29 8.66 1.42
N MET A 45 -3.10 8.21 0.45
CA MET A 45 -4.13 9.01 -0.22
C MET A 45 -5.43 9.02 0.59
N ALA A 46 -5.83 7.83 1.05
CA ALA A 46 -7.04 7.63 1.82
C ALA A 46 -6.86 6.43 2.75
N PHE A 47 -7.47 6.52 3.92
CA PHE A 47 -7.60 5.39 4.83
C PHE A 47 -9.00 5.38 5.42
N GLY A 48 -9.49 4.20 5.78
CA GLY A 48 -10.78 4.05 6.42
C GLY A 48 -10.96 2.67 7.03
N ASN A 49 -11.91 2.58 7.95
CA ASN A 49 -12.28 1.33 8.61
C ASN A 49 -13.64 0.86 8.08
N VAL A 50 -13.72 -0.43 7.77
CA VAL A 50 -14.95 -1.10 7.32
C VAL A 50 -15.09 -2.40 8.10
N GLY A 51 -15.89 -2.36 9.17
CA GLY A 51 -15.99 -3.47 10.12
C GLY A 51 -14.62 -3.80 10.73
N ASP A 52 -14.20 -5.05 10.62
CA ASP A 52 -12.90 -5.53 11.12
C ASP A 52 -11.69 -5.11 10.26
N GLN A 53 -11.94 -4.54 9.08
CA GLN A 53 -10.90 -4.24 8.11
C GLN A 53 -10.43 -2.78 8.21
N ALA A 54 -9.12 -2.57 8.18
CA ALA A 54 -8.52 -1.27 7.88
C ALA A 54 -8.09 -1.27 6.42
N LYS A 55 -8.54 -0.28 5.65
CA LYS A 55 -8.23 -0.17 4.23
C LYS A 55 -7.44 1.10 3.97
N PHE A 56 -6.33 0.96 3.25
CA PHE A 56 -5.43 2.04 2.91
C PHE A 56 -5.19 2.09 1.40
N TYR A 57 -5.13 3.30 0.86
CA TYR A 57 -4.71 3.58 -0.49
C TYR A 57 -3.40 4.36 -0.43
N PHE A 58 -2.32 3.73 -0.90
CA PHE A 58 -0.98 4.31 -0.92
C PHE A 58 -0.52 4.60 -2.34
N PHE A 59 0.38 5.56 -2.47
CA PHE A 59 1.14 5.77 -3.70
C PHE A 59 2.60 6.14 -3.41
N ALA A 60 3.47 5.80 -4.34
CA ALA A 60 4.85 6.23 -4.40
C ALA A 60 5.23 6.54 -5.86
N GLN A 61 6.25 7.35 -6.05
CA GLN A 61 6.80 7.64 -7.36
C GLN A 61 8.28 7.29 -7.36
N ASP A 62 8.69 6.46 -8.31
CA ASP A 62 10.10 6.15 -8.52
C ASP A 62 10.79 7.36 -9.15
N THR A 63 11.75 7.95 -8.44
CA THR A 63 12.47 9.14 -8.90
C THR A 63 13.41 8.86 -10.07
N SER A 64 13.79 7.59 -10.29
CA SER A 64 14.70 7.21 -11.38
C SER A 64 13.98 7.06 -12.72
N THR A 65 12.77 6.51 -12.71
CA THR A 65 11.98 6.25 -13.93
C THR A 65 10.79 7.20 -14.10
N GLY A 66 10.45 7.98 -13.05
CA GLY A 66 9.19 8.73 -12.98
C GLY A 66 7.97 7.83 -12.77
N GLY A 67 8.16 6.52 -12.63
CA GLY A 67 7.12 5.51 -12.57
C GLY A 67 6.21 5.64 -11.35
N LEU A 68 4.91 5.44 -11.55
CA LEU A 68 3.90 5.49 -10.50
C LEU A 68 3.65 4.09 -9.95
N LEU A 69 3.63 3.98 -8.63
CA LEU A 69 3.28 2.78 -7.86
C LEU A 69 2.07 3.11 -6.99
N LEU A 70 1.03 2.32 -7.08
CA LEU A 70 -0.18 2.43 -6.26
C LEU A 70 -0.38 1.12 -5.49
N ALA A 71 -0.88 1.21 -4.27
CA ALA A 71 -1.26 0.03 -3.49
C ALA A 71 -2.60 0.25 -2.79
N GLU A 72 -3.45 -0.76 -2.87
CA GLU A 72 -4.55 -0.96 -1.93
C GLU A 72 -4.08 -1.99 -0.92
N VAL A 73 -4.06 -1.61 0.36
CA VAL A 73 -3.71 -2.50 1.47
C VAL A 73 -4.94 -2.69 2.34
N VAL A 74 -5.26 -3.94 2.65
CA VAL A 74 -6.36 -4.33 3.54
C VAL A 74 -5.76 -5.12 4.69
N VAL A 75 -5.97 -4.64 5.93
CA VAL A 75 -5.58 -5.32 7.15
C VAL A 75 -6.83 -5.85 7.85
N VAL A 76 -6.89 -7.16 8.10
CA VAL A 76 -7.97 -7.82 8.82
C VAL A 76 -7.48 -8.05 10.25
N ARG A 77 -8.03 -7.30 11.21
CA ARG A 77 -7.50 -7.26 12.59
C ARG A 77 -7.70 -8.59 13.32
N SER A 78 -8.89 -9.18 13.23
CA SER A 78 -9.19 -10.47 13.86
C SER A 78 -8.34 -11.61 13.32
N ALA A 79 -8.01 -11.57 12.02
CA ALA A 79 -7.20 -12.58 11.36
C ALA A 79 -5.69 -12.27 11.38
N MET A 80 -5.29 -11.14 11.98
CA MET A 80 -3.89 -10.73 12.08
C MET A 80 -3.15 -10.83 10.74
N SER A 81 -3.81 -10.39 9.67
CA SER A 81 -3.29 -10.54 8.32
C SER A 81 -3.50 -9.30 7.50
N ALA A 82 -2.59 -9.07 6.57
CA ALA A 82 -2.68 -7.99 5.59
C ALA A 82 -2.59 -8.56 4.19
N SER A 83 -3.36 -8.00 3.27
CA SER A 83 -3.27 -8.26 1.84
C SER A 83 -3.08 -6.97 1.08
N ALA A 84 -2.38 -7.02 -0.05
CA ALA A 84 -2.29 -5.88 -0.94
C ALA A 84 -2.50 -6.26 -2.40
N THR A 85 -3.06 -5.29 -3.14
CA THR A 85 -3.01 -5.23 -4.59
C THR A 85 -2.13 -4.05 -4.97
N VAL A 86 -1.08 -4.30 -5.76
CA VAL A 86 -0.17 -3.28 -6.27
C VAL A 86 -0.42 -3.08 -7.75
N LYS A 87 -0.53 -1.82 -8.17
CA LYS A 87 -0.63 -1.39 -9.56
C LYS A 87 0.52 -0.47 -9.90
N ALA A 88 1.09 -0.59 -11.10
CA ALA A 88 2.25 0.20 -11.46
C ALA A 88 2.29 0.55 -12.95
N SER A 89 2.88 1.70 -13.26
CA SER A 89 3.17 2.10 -14.64
C SER A 89 4.47 1.49 -15.18
N VAL A 90 5.33 0.99 -14.30
CA VAL A 90 6.61 0.36 -14.62
C VAL A 90 6.84 -0.85 -13.69
N ALA A 91 7.38 -1.94 -14.23
CA ALA A 91 7.51 -3.19 -13.48
C ALA A 91 8.75 -3.23 -12.56
N ASN A 92 9.85 -2.58 -12.95
CA ASN A 92 11.14 -2.67 -12.26
C ASN A 92 11.11 -2.38 -10.74
N PRO A 93 10.43 -1.32 -10.25
CA PRO A 93 10.42 -1.02 -8.82
C PRO A 93 9.41 -1.84 -8.00
N VAL A 94 8.54 -2.63 -8.64
CA VAL A 94 7.44 -3.35 -7.98
C VAL A 94 7.93 -4.35 -6.92
N PRO A 95 8.95 -5.21 -7.17
CA PRO A 95 9.39 -6.17 -6.16
C PRO A 95 9.89 -5.52 -4.87
N LEU A 96 10.66 -4.43 -4.97
CA LEU A 96 11.18 -3.69 -3.81
C LEU A 96 10.07 -2.95 -3.07
N PHE A 97 9.14 -2.33 -3.79
CA PHE A 97 7.98 -1.67 -3.20
C PHE A 97 7.08 -2.66 -2.44
N SER A 98 6.77 -3.81 -3.05
CA SER A 98 6.02 -4.88 -2.39
C SER A 98 6.76 -5.43 -1.16
N GLN A 99 8.08 -5.63 -1.24
CA GLN A 99 8.87 -6.10 -0.12
C GLN A 99 8.85 -5.11 1.05
N LEU A 100 8.98 -3.82 0.76
CA LEU A 100 8.89 -2.75 1.77
C LEU A 100 7.55 -2.80 2.50
N LEU A 101 6.43 -2.82 1.75
CA LEU A 101 5.09 -2.88 2.35
C LEU A 101 4.91 -4.14 3.21
N LYS A 102 5.30 -5.30 2.69
CA LYS A 102 5.26 -6.58 3.43
C LYS A 102 6.06 -6.49 4.72
N ALA A 103 7.27 -5.92 4.70
CA ALA A 103 8.13 -5.83 5.87
C ALA A 103 7.52 -4.94 6.96
N LYS A 104 6.93 -3.78 6.59
CA LYS A 104 6.28 -2.89 7.57
C LYS A 104 5.01 -3.53 8.14
N LEU A 105 4.22 -4.23 7.33
CA LEU A 105 3.00 -4.91 7.77
C LEU A 105 3.28 -6.17 8.61
N ALA A 106 4.31 -6.93 8.28
CA ALA A 106 4.71 -8.09 9.08
C ALA A 106 5.27 -7.69 10.45
N ALA A 107 5.68 -6.42 10.61
CA ALA A 107 6.12 -5.83 11.87
C ALA A 107 5.00 -5.14 12.66
N LEU A 108 3.82 -4.91 12.04
CA LEU A 108 2.62 -4.54 12.77
C LEU A 108 2.22 -5.69 13.68
#